data_AF-A0A1B3PFK4-F1
#
_entry.id   AF-A0A1B3PFK4-F1
#
_cell.length_a   1.000
_cell.length_b   1.000
_cell.length_c   1.000
_cell.angle_alpha   90.00
_cell.angle_beta   90.00
_cell.angle_gamma   90.00
#
_symmetry.space_group_name_H-M   'P 1'
#
loop_
_entity.id
_entity.type
_entity.pdbx_description
1 polymer ?
#
loop_
_entity_poly.entity_id
_entity_poly.type
_entity_poly.pdbx_seq_one_letter_code
_entity_poly.pdbx_strand_id
1 'polypeptide(L)'
;MTSTEKPHSNGLDKTMSDPRKESLIEYPSRFPIKVMGAKVDGFVQAVTELARQFDPTFDASTIELRDSRAGNYLGVTITITATSREQLDDLYRALSSHPMVKVVL
;
A
#
# COMPACT_ATOMS: atom_id res chain seq x y z
N MET A 1 49.34 -23.53 -30.87
CA MET A 1 50.37 -23.27 -29.85
C MET A 1 50.57 -21.76 -29.77
N THR A 2 50.50 -21.18 -28.57
CA THR A 2 50.87 -19.80 -28.18
C THR A 2 50.06 -18.65 -28.78
N SER A 3 49.16 -18.01 -28.03
CA SER A 3 49.38 -16.94 -27.01
C SER A 3 49.84 -15.60 -27.59
N THR A 4 49.01 -14.56 -27.45
CA THR A 4 49.42 -13.21 -27.03
C THR A 4 48.22 -12.46 -26.43
N GLU A 5 48.42 -11.95 -25.23
CA GLU A 5 47.52 -11.20 -24.34
C GLU A 5 47.44 -9.69 -24.64
N LYS A 6 46.25 -9.10 -24.33
CA LYS A 6 45.96 -7.78 -23.69
C LYS A 6 46.27 -6.46 -24.47
N PRO A 7 45.49 -5.36 -24.30
CA PRO A 7 45.09 -4.78 -22.99
C PRO A 7 43.66 -4.21 -22.83
N HIS A 8 43.29 -4.07 -21.56
CA HIS A 8 42.35 -3.17 -20.88
C HIS A 8 41.38 -2.28 -21.70
N SER A 9 40.08 -2.36 -21.34
CA SER A 9 39.18 -1.22 -21.27
C SER A 9 38.25 -1.40 -20.07
N ASN A 10 38.62 -0.81 -18.95
CA ASN A 10 37.82 -0.72 -17.73
C ASN A 10 36.97 0.55 -17.85
N GLY A 11 35.72 0.38 -18.27
CA GLY A 11 34.67 1.41 -18.21
C GLY A 11 33.60 0.98 -17.21
N LEU A 12 33.79 1.41 -15.97
CA LEU A 12 32.79 1.39 -14.90
C LEU A 12 31.75 2.49 -15.17
N ASP A 13 30.51 2.15 -15.52
CA ASP A 13 29.33 2.95 -15.16
C ASP A 13 28.11 2.06 -14.92
N LYS A 14 28.05 1.57 -13.69
CA LYS A 14 26.89 1.60 -12.79
C LYS A 14 25.51 1.86 -13.43
N THR A 15 24.89 0.81 -13.97
CA THR A 15 23.43 0.63 -13.88
C THR A 15 23.10 -0.64 -13.13
N MET A 16 23.71 -0.79 -11.94
CA MET A 16 23.00 -1.43 -10.85
C MET A 16 21.80 -0.53 -10.57
N SER A 17 20.64 -0.89 -11.12
CA SER A 17 19.36 -0.38 -10.65
C SER A 17 19.24 -0.86 -9.21
N ASP A 18 19.75 -0.03 -8.30
CA ASP A 18 19.66 -0.21 -6.87
C ASP A 18 18.21 -0.58 -6.53
N PRO A 19 17.93 -1.73 -5.89
CA PRO A 19 16.65 -1.99 -5.23
C PRO A 19 16.40 -1.02 -4.06
N ARG A 20 17.34 -0.10 -3.87
CA ARG A 20 17.44 1.01 -2.92
C ARG A 20 17.01 2.37 -3.51
N LYS A 21 16.05 2.42 -4.44
CA LYS A 21 15.12 3.58 -4.54
C LYS A 21 14.10 3.53 -3.40
N GLU A 22 14.65 3.41 -2.21
CA GLU A 22 14.04 3.63 -0.93
C GLU A 22 13.78 5.14 -0.82
N SER A 23 12.53 5.55 -0.55
CA SER A 23 12.16 6.89 -0.07
C SER A 23 11.97 8.04 -1.09
N LEU A 24 11.21 7.84 -2.17
CA LEU A 24 10.72 8.93 -3.05
C LEU A 24 9.21 9.21 -2.91
N ILE A 25 8.55 8.62 -1.92
CA ILE A 25 7.20 9.04 -1.57
C ILE A 25 7.34 10.33 -0.76
N GLU A 26 7.00 11.46 -1.35
CA GLU A 26 6.88 12.73 -0.63
C GLU A 26 5.66 12.66 0.28
N TYR A 27 5.89 12.86 1.57
CA TYR A 27 4.84 12.89 2.58
C TYR A 27 4.49 14.35 2.92
N PRO A 28 3.20 14.69 3.12
CA PRO A 28 2.05 13.80 3.08
C PRO A 28 1.60 13.46 1.64
N SER A 29 1.20 12.21 1.41
CA SER A 29 0.63 11.77 0.12
C SER A 29 -0.62 10.93 0.34
N ARG A 30 -1.59 11.07 -0.58
CA ARG A 30 -2.88 10.40 -0.49
C ARG A 30 -2.82 9.07 -1.24
N PHE A 31 -3.05 7.98 -0.51
CA PHE A 31 -3.05 6.63 -1.05
C PHE A 31 -4.46 6.04 -0.98
N PRO A 32 -5.05 5.66 -2.12
CA PRO A 32 -6.25 4.86 -2.12
C PRO A 32 -5.88 3.42 -1.70
N ILE A 33 -6.47 2.96 -0.61
CA ILE A 33 -6.32 1.60 -0.09
C ILE A 33 -7.65 0.90 -0.28
N LYS A 34 -7.63 -0.20 -1.03
CA LYS A 34 -8.84 -0.97 -1.28
C LYS A 34 -8.85 -2.20 -0.38
N VAL A 35 -9.79 -2.19 0.55
CA VAL A 35 -10.03 -3.27 1.50
C VAL A 35 -11.19 -4.11 1.00
N MET A 36 -11.00 -5.41 0.85
CA MET A 36 -12.09 -6.35 0.60
C MET A 36 -12.31 -7.17 1.86
N GLY A 37 -13.53 -7.15 2.38
CA GLY A 37 -13.92 -7.90 3.56
C GLY A 37 -15.28 -8.57 3.41
N ALA A 38 -15.69 -9.30 4.44
CA ALA A 38 -17.03 -9.85 4.52
C ALA A 38 -18.07 -8.71 4.57
N LYS A 39 -19.18 -8.84 3.86
CA LYS A 39 -20.29 -7.88 3.92
C LYS A 39 -21.06 -8.07 5.22
N VAL A 40 -20.62 -7.40 6.28
CA VAL A 40 -21.26 -7.41 7.60
C VAL A 40 -21.48 -5.99 8.08
N ASP A 41 -22.55 -5.79 8.84
CA ASP A 41 -22.82 -4.53 9.54
C ASP A 41 -21.65 -4.20 10.46
N GLY A 42 -21.09 -3.00 10.30
CA GLY A 42 -19.92 -2.55 11.04
C GLY A 42 -18.58 -2.67 10.30
N PHE A 43 -18.50 -3.36 9.16
CA PHE A 43 -17.23 -3.44 8.41
C PHE A 43 -16.75 -2.05 7.94
N VAL A 44 -17.64 -1.28 7.31
CA VAL A 44 -17.33 0.08 6.87
C VAL A 44 -16.99 0.99 8.05
N GLN A 45 -17.72 0.85 9.17
CA GLN A 45 -17.43 1.63 10.37
C GLN A 45 -16.04 1.30 10.93
N ALA A 46 -15.70 0.02 11.08
CA ALA A 46 -14.38 -0.37 11.57
C ALA A 46 -13.23 0.12 10.67
N VAL A 47 -13.39 0.01 9.35
CA VAL A 47 -12.40 0.55 8.39
C VAL A 47 -12.31 2.08 8.50
N THR A 48 -13.44 2.77 8.68
CA THR A 48 -13.50 4.23 8.85
C THR A 48 -12.86 4.69 10.16
N GLU A 49 -13.13 4.00 11.26
CA GLU A 49 -12.54 4.30 12.57
C GLU A 49 -11.03 4.09 12.54
N LEU A 50 -10.57 3.00 11.92
CA LEU A 50 -9.16 2.71 11.75
C LEU A 50 -8.51 3.79 10.87
N ALA A 51 -9.08 4.08 9.71
CA ALA A 51 -8.64 5.17 8.83
C ALA A 51 -8.51 6.50 9.58
N ARG A 52 -9.50 6.86 10.40
CA ARG A 52 -9.50 8.09 11.20
C ARG A 52 -8.47 8.09 12.34
N GLN A 53 -8.13 6.92 12.90
CA GLN A 53 -7.06 6.81 13.89
C GLN A 53 -5.69 7.14 13.29
N PHE A 54 -5.44 6.68 12.06
CA PHE A 54 -4.16 6.93 11.37
C PHE A 54 -4.12 8.28 10.64
N ASP A 55 -5.25 8.73 10.12
CA ASP A 55 -5.42 10.00 9.42
C ASP A 55 -6.60 10.77 10.03
N PRO A 56 -6.37 11.70 10.97
CA PRO A 56 -7.44 12.49 11.57
C PRO A 56 -8.14 13.41 10.56
N THR A 57 -7.51 13.66 9.40
CA THR A 57 -8.10 14.42 8.29
C THR A 57 -8.91 13.55 7.34
N PHE A 58 -9.01 12.25 7.62
CA PHE A 58 -9.75 11.30 6.80
C PHE A 58 -11.23 11.67 6.72
N ASP A 59 -11.72 11.75 5.50
CA ASP A 59 -13.13 12.02 5.21
C ASP A 59 -13.86 10.74 4.79
N ALA A 60 -14.82 10.32 5.62
CA ALA A 60 -15.60 9.11 5.38
C ALA A 60 -16.52 9.21 4.15
N SER A 61 -16.77 10.41 3.63
CA SER A 61 -17.55 10.60 2.39
C SER A 61 -16.75 10.26 1.15
N THR A 62 -15.41 10.21 1.25
CA THR A 62 -14.52 9.75 0.17
C THR A 62 -14.45 8.23 0.04
N ILE A 63 -15.14 7.50 0.93
CA ILE A 63 -15.17 6.05 0.92
C ILE A 63 -16.03 5.57 -0.24
N GLU A 64 -15.42 4.78 -1.12
CA GLU A 64 -16.16 4.08 -2.16
C GLU A 64 -16.50 2.67 -1.71
N LEU A 65 -17.79 2.37 -1.65
CA LEU A 65 -18.31 1.04 -1.35
C LEU A 65 -18.68 0.32 -2.63
N ARG A 66 -18.17 -0.89 -2.78
CA ARG A 66 -18.44 -1.75 -3.93
C ARG A 66 -18.88 -3.12 -3.47
N ASP A 67 -20.17 -3.41 -3.65
CA ASP A 67 -20.67 -4.76 -3.46
C ASP A 67 -20.01 -5.75 -4.42
N SER A 68 -19.61 -6.90 -3.89
CA SER A 68 -19.13 -7.99 -4.73
C SER A 68 -20.30 -8.64 -5.47
N ARG A 69 -20.01 -9.17 -6.66
CA ARG A 69 -21.01 -9.78 -7.56
C ARG A 69 -21.80 -10.93 -6.91
N ALA A 70 -21.20 -11.61 -5.92
CA ALA A 70 -21.82 -12.71 -5.18
C ALA A 70 -22.52 -12.27 -3.87
N GLY A 71 -22.48 -10.98 -3.51
CA GLY A 71 -23.10 -10.44 -2.29
C GLY A 71 -22.46 -10.82 -0.96
N ASN A 72 -21.44 -11.69 -0.97
CA ASN A 72 -20.76 -12.16 0.25
C ASN A 72 -19.66 -11.20 0.76
N TYR A 73 -19.14 -10.36 -0.14
CA TYR A 73 -18.01 -9.47 0.15
C TYR A 73 -18.35 -8.02 -0.18
N LEU A 74 -17.75 -7.12 0.58
CA LEU A 74 -17.80 -5.68 0.36
C LEU A 74 -16.38 -5.18 0.11
N GLY A 75 -16.19 -4.53 -1.04
CA GLY A 75 -15.01 -3.73 -1.31
C GLY A 75 -15.21 -2.33 -0.75
N VAL A 76 -14.24 -1.84 0.00
CA VAL A 76 -14.21 -0.52 0.60
C VAL A 76 -12.91 0.12 0.15
N THR A 77 -12.99 1.16 -0.67
CA THR A 77 -11.83 1.95 -1.05
C THR A 77 -11.80 3.19 -0.17
N ILE A 78 -10.75 3.32 0.63
CA ILE A 78 -10.50 4.48 1.49
C ILE A 78 -9.29 5.24 0.96
N THR A 79 -9.34 6.57 0.96
CA THR A 79 -8.17 7.39 0.59
C THR A 79 -7.55 7.94 1.85
N ILE A 80 -6.32 7.53 2.17
CA ILE A 80 -5.63 7.90 3.41
C ILE A 80 -4.48 8.81 3.11
N THR A 81 -4.34 9.87 3.91
CA THR A 81 -3.18 10.73 3.90
C THR A 81 -2.05 10.04 4.67
N ALA A 82 -1.20 9.34 3.93
CA ALA A 82 0.04 8.82 4.50
C ALA A 82 0.95 9.99 4.83
N THR A 83 1.37 10.08 6.08
CA THR A 83 2.40 11.04 6.53
C THR A 83 3.75 10.35 6.72
N SER A 84 3.77 9.02 6.74
CA SER A 84 4.98 8.19 6.88
C SER A 84 4.74 6.77 6.37
N ARG A 85 5.82 6.06 6.01
CA ARG A 85 5.76 4.63 5.63
C ARG A 85 5.23 3.76 6.77
N GLU A 86 5.66 4.05 8.00
CA GLU A 86 5.26 3.30 9.18
C GLU A 86 3.75 3.41 9.46
N GLN A 87 3.16 4.60 9.26
CA GLN A 87 1.71 4.79 9.35
C GLN A 87 0.96 3.91 8.33
N LEU A 88 1.45 3.84 7.09
CA LEU A 88 0.85 3.00 6.05
C LEU A 88 0.98 1.51 6.38
N ASP A 89 2.15 1.07 6.84
CA ASP A 89 2.39 -0.33 7.21
C ASP A 89 1.53 -0.75 8.40
N ASP A 90 1.44 0.10 9.43
CA ASP A 90 0.61 -0.17 10.61
C ASP A 90 -0.88 -0.20 10.26
N LEU A 91 -1.34 0.72 9.39
CA LEU A 91 -2.70 0.67 8.85
C LEU A 91 -2.95 -0.61 8.05
N TYR A 92 -2.03 -1.00 7.15
CA TYR A 92 -2.14 -2.23 6.37
C TYR A 92 -2.19 -3.46 7.27
N ARG A 93 -1.34 -3.49 8.31
CA ARG A 93 -1.29 -4.55 9.30
C ARG A 93 -2.57 -4.61 10.13
N ALA A 94 -3.07 -3.48 10.61
CA ALA A 94 -4.30 -3.42 11.39
C ALA A 94 -5.52 -3.83 10.56
N LEU A 95 -5.61 -3.38 9.29
CA LEU A 95 -6.63 -3.85 8.35
C LEU A 95 -6.50 -5.36 8.12
N SER A 96 -5.32 -5.85 7.75
CA SER A 96 -5.10 -7.26 7.44
C SER A 96 -5.32 -8.18 8.66
N SER A 97 -5.02 -7.70 9.86
CA SER A 97 -5.25 -8.43 11.12
C SER A 97 -6.72 -8.42 11.56
N HIS A 98 -7.58 -7.64 10.90
CA HIS A 98 -8.97 -7.54 11.29
C HIS A 98 -9.76 -8.76 10.77
N PRO A 99 -10.46 -9.53 11.63
CA PRO A 99 -11.14 -10.77 11.23
C PRO A 99 -12.17 -10.63 10.08
N MET A 100 -12.66 -9.41 9.85
CA MET A 100 -13.62 -9.11 8.79
C MET A 100 -12.94 -8.80 7.44
N VAL A 101 -11.66 -8.45 7.43
CA VAL A 101 -10.87 -8.18 6.23
C VAL A 101 -10.36 -9.49 5.63
N LYS A 102 -10.43 -9.60 4.31
CA LYS A 102 -9.94 -10.75 3.56
C LYS A 102 -8.73 -10.41 2.73
N VAL A 103 -8.73 -9.23 2.12
CA VAL A 103 -7.67 -8.76 1.22
C VAL A 103 -7.54 -7.25 1.36
N VAL A 104 -6.32 -6.74 1.36
CA VAL A 104 -6.00 -5.30 1.26
C VAL A 104 -5.12 -5.11 0.02
N LEU A 105 -5.42 -4.09 -0.79
CA LEU A 105 -4.78 -3.77 -2.08
C LEU A 105 -4.44 -2.29 -2.18
#